data_AF-A0A355RIS5-F1
#
_entry.id   AF-A0A355RIS5-F1
#
_cell.length_a   1.000
_cell.length_b   1.000
_cell.length_c   1.000
_cell.angle_alpha   90.00
_cell.angle_beta   90.00
_cell.angle_gamma   90.00
#
_symmetry.space_group_name_H-M   'P 1'
#
loop_
_entity.id
_entity.type
_entity.pdbx_description
1 polymer ?
#
loop_
_entity_poly.entity_id
_entity_poly.type
_entity_poly.pdbx_seq_one_letter_code
_entity_poly.pdbx_strand_id
1 'polypeptide(L)'
;MGRKYFGTDGVRGPANSFPMTADIALKLGAAAGRYFQKSKNLSKRVVIGKDTRLSGYMFENALTAGLTSTGMNVLLLGPVPTPAVGLLTP
;
A
#
# COMPACT_ATOMS: atom_id res chain seq x y z
N MET A 1 -12.42 -18.65 -11.52
CA MET A 1 -12.70 -17.53 -10.58
C MET A 1 -11.67 -16.43 -10.83
N GLY A 2 -12.06 -15.33 -11.46
CA GLY A 2 -11.13 -14.27 -11.85
C GLY A 2 -10.55 -13.52 -10.64
N ARG A 3 -9.32 -13.01 -10.77
CA ARG A 3 -8.71 -12.18 -9.72
C ARG A 3 -9.52 -10.88 -9.60
N LYS A 4 -10.29 -10.72 -8.52
CA LYS A 4 -11.22 -9.58 -8.31
C LYS A 4 -10.51 -8.26 -7.99
N TYR A 5 -9.30 -8.32 -7.41
CA TYR A 5 -8.57 -7.15 -6.94
C TYR A 5 -7.15 -7.04 -7.53
N PHE A 6 -6.40 -8.16 -7.61
CA PHE A 6 -4.98 -8.15 -8.00
C PHE A 6 -4.76 -8.65 -9.43
N GLY A 7 -4.05 -7.89 -10.26
CA GLY A 7 -3.49 -8.34 -11.54
C GLY A 7 -2.11 -8.98 -11.36
N THR A 8 -1.29 -8.98 -12.42
CA THR A 8 0.13 -9.38 -12.34
C THR A 8 0.95 -8.38 -11.52
N ASP A 9 0.69 -7.09 -11.70
CA ASP A 9 1.45 -5.99 -11.09
C ASP A 9 0.67 -5.26 -9.99
N GLY A 10 -0.13 -5.99 -9.20
CA GLY A 10 -0.95 -5.42 -8.13
C GLY A 10 -2.33 -4.93 -8.57
N VAL A 11 -2.91 -4.02 -7.78
CA VAL A 11 -4.25 -3.45 -8.01
C VAL A 11 -4.15 -2.27 -8.97
N ARG A 12 -4.98 -2.24 -10.03
CA ARG A 12 -4.97 -1.18 -11.05
C ARG A 12 -6.38 -0.80 -11.47
N GLY A 13 -6.53 0.43 -11.93
CA GLY A 13 -7.78 1.00 -12.40
C GLY A 13 -7.73 2.53 -12.42
N PRO A 14 -8.76 3.20 -12.96
CA PRO A 14 -8.90 4.64 -12.87
C PRO A 14 -9.05 5.06 -11.40
N ALA A 15 -8.36 6.12 -10.99
CA ALA A 15 -8.52 6.66 -9.64
C ALA A 15 -9.99 7.04 -9.37
N ASN A 16 -10.46 6.78 -8.15
CA ASN A 16 -11.85 6.96 -7.71
C ASN A 16 -12.88 6.02 -8.36
N SER A 17 -12.44 5.03 -9.12
CA SER A 17 -13.28 3.97 -9.68
C SER A 17 -12.84 2.61 -9.13
N PHE A 18 -13.77 1.69 -8.92
CA PHE A 18 -13.43 0.34 -8.48
C PHE A 18 -12.41 -0.31 -9.46
N PRO A 19 -11.32 -0.93 -8.97
CA PRO A 19 -10.96 -1.18 -7.57
C PRO A 19 -10.04 -0.11 -6.93
N MET A 20 -9.74 1.00 -7.60
CA MET A 20 -8.85 2.08 -7.15
C MET A 20 -9.60 3.21 -6.42
N THR A 21 -10.21 2.90 -5.27
CA THR A 21 -10.83 3.89 -4.38
C THR A 21 -10.06 4.04 -3.07
N ALA A 22 -10.17 5.20 -2.41
CA ALA A 22 -9.49 5.44 -1.13
C ALA A 22 -9.91 4.44 -0.04
N ASP A 23 -11.20 4.08 0.02
CA ASP A 23 -11.72 3.07 0.93
C ASP A 23 -11.10 1.68 0.68
N ILE A 24 -10.91 1.29 -0.59
CA ILE A 24 -10.22 0.04 -0.91
C ILE A 24 -8.75 0.09 -0.50
N ALA A 25 -8.04 1.21 -0.73
CA ALA A 25 -6.65 1.38 -0.30
C ALA A 25 -6.50 1.30 1.23
N LEU A 26 -7.43 1.92 1.98
CA LEU A 26 -7.51 1.82 3.43
C LEU A 26 -7.69 0.37 3.89
N LYS A 27 -8.69 -0.33 3.34
CA LYS A 27 -8.98 -1.73 3.67
C LYS A 27 -7.83 -2.65 3.28
N LEU A 28 -7.17 -2.38 2.16
CA LEU A 28 -6.01 -3.13 1.70
C LEU A 28 -4.83 -2.95 2.66
N GLY A 29 -4.54 -1.72 3.09
CA GLY A 29 -3.51 -1.45 4.10
C GLY A 29 -3.77 -2.18 5.41
N ALA A 30 -5.00 -2.14 5.91
CA ALA A 30 -5.38 -2.86 7.13
C ALA A 30 -5.33 -4.38 6.95
N ALA A 31 -5.70 -4.91 5.78
CA ALA A 31 -5.57 -6.33 5.48
C ALA A 31 -4.11 -6.79 5.45
N ALA A 32 -3.24 -6.03 4.77
CA ALA A 32 -1.81 -6.29 4.70
C ALA A 32 -1.17 -6.25 6.11
N GLY A 33 -1.47 -5.22 6.89
CA GLY A 33 -0.95 -5.08 8.24
C GLY A 33 -1.37 -6.22 9.18
N ARG A 34 -2.64 -6.67 9.14
CA ARG A 34 -3.09 -7.86 9.89
C ARG A 34 -2.43 -9.15 9.43
N TYR A 35 -2.16 -9.28 8.13
CA TYR A 35 -1.50 -10.45 7.56
C TYR A 35 -0.05 -10.55 8.05
N PHE A 36 0.72 -9.47 7.91
CA PHE A 36 2.14 -9.47 8.26
C PHE A 36 2.40 -9.45 9.77
N GLN A 37 1.49 -8.90 10.57
CA GLN A 37 1.60 -8.95 12.05
C GLN A 37 1.68 -10.36 12.64
N LYS A 38 1.15 -11.37 11.94
CA LYS A 38 1.18 -12.76 12.43
C LYS A 38 2.57 -13.38 12.39
N SER A 39 3.50 -12.78 11.65
CA SER A 39 4.87 -13.28 11.58
C SER A 39 5.72 -12.68 12.70
N LYS A 40 6.21 -13.52 13.60
CA LYS A 40 7.05 -13.10 14.75
C LYS A 40 8.45 -12.61 14.34
N ASN A 41 8.92 -12.97 13.14
CA ASN A 41 10.28 -12.69 12.67
C ASN A 41 10.36 -11.54 11.66
N LEU A 42 9.22 -10.95 11.28
CA LEU A 42 9.20 -9.84 10.31
C LEU A 42 9.28 -8.50 11.02
N SER A 43 10.08 -7.59 10.46
CA SER A 43 10.08 -6.20 10.92
C SER A 43 8.67 -5.62 10.70
N LYS A 44 8.14 -4.89 11.69
CA LYS A 44 6.83 -4.21 11.57
C LYS A 44 6.94 -2.91 10.77
N ARG A 45 7.87 -2.84 9.80
CA ARG A 45 8.16 -1.64 9.01
C ARG A 45 7.64 -1.82 7.59
N VAL A 46 7.02 -0.78 7.07
CA VAL A 46 6.56 -0.72 5.67
C VAL A 46 7.07 0.56 5.05
N VAL A 47 7.62 0.46 3.85
CA VAL A 47 7.94 1.62 3.02
C VAL A 47 6.82 1.85 2.02
N ILE A 48 6.42 3.10 1.84
CA ILE A 48 5.49 3.52 0.80
C ILE A 48 6.21 4.53 -0.08
N GLY A 49 6.30 4.22 -1.36
CA GLY A 49 6.68 5.16 -2.41
C GLY A 49 5.55 5.33 -3.42
N LYS A 50 5.60 6.42 -4.17
CA LYS A 50 4.63 6.73 -5.22
C LYS A 50 5.31 7.33 -6.44
N ASP A 51 4.63 7.28 -7.57
CA ASP A 51 5.00 8.05 -8.76
C ASP A 51 4.46 9.50 -8.65
N THR A 52 4.54 10.25 -9.75
CA THR A 52 4.13 11.66 -9.81
C THR A 52 2.61 11.86 -10.02
N ARG A 53 1.80 10.80 -10.03
CA ARG A 53 0.35 10.93 -10.23
C ARG A 53 -0.30 11.66 -9.05
N LEU A 54 -1.21 12.59 -9.37
CA LEU A 54 -1.96 13.37 -8.38
C LEU A 54 -2.73 12.48 -7.39
N SER A 55 -3.29 11.37 -7.85
CA SER A 55 -4.01 10.41 -6.99
C SER A 55 -3.11 9.71 -5.97
N GLY A 56 -1.79 9.74 -6.17
CA GLY A 56 -0.82 9.11 -5.27
C GLY A 56 -0.89 9.65 -3.84
N TYR A 57 -1.13 10.96 -3.66
CA TYR A 57 -1.26 11.56 -2.32
C TYR A 57 -2.49 11.03 -1.56
N MET A 58 -3.60 10.83 -2.26
CA MET A 58 -4.81 10.26 -1.67
C MET A 58 -4.59 8.80 -1.27
N PHE A 59 -4.00 7.99 -2.16
CA PHE A 59 -3.76 6.57 -1.89
C PHE A 59 -2.68 6.33 -0.84
N GLU A 60 -1.61 7.13 -0.83
CA GLU A 60 -0.55 7.08 0.19
C GLU A 60 -1.14 7.30 1.59
N ASN A 61 -1.96 8.34 1.77
CA ASN A 61 -2.63 8.61 3.04
C ASN A 61 -3.61 7.50 3.45
N ALA A 62 -4.42 7.01 2.51
CA ALA A 62 -5.37 5.92 2.79
C ALA A 62 -4.65 4.62 3.18
N LEU A 63 -3.60 4.24 2.44
CA LEU A 63 -2.80 3.05 2.73
C LEU A 63 -2.07 3.17 4.07
N THR A 64 -1.52 4.36 4.36
CA THR A 64 -0.88 4.68 5.65
C THR A 64 -1.85 4.54 6.80
N ALA A 65 -3.07 5.09 6.70
CA ALA A 65 -4.10 4.95 7.72
C ALA A 65 -4.46 3.47 7.96
N GLY A 66 -4.58 2.69 6.87
CA GLY A 66 -4.87 1.26 6.96
C GLY A 66 -3.77 0.49 7.68
N LEU A 67 -2.52 0.68 7.29
CA LEU A 67 -1.37 0.00 7.89
C LEU A 67 -1.15 0.39 9.36
N THR A 68 -1.19 1.69 9.66
CA THR A 68 -0.99 2.21 11.04
C THR A 68 -2.11 1.81 11.99
N SER A 69 -3.36 1.66 11.51
CA SER A 69 -4.47 1.12 12.31
C SER A 69 -4.23 -0.30 12.85
N THR A 70 -3.26 -1.00 12.27
CA THR A 70 -2.85 -2.34 12.69
C THR A 70 -1.54 -2.33 13.47
N GLY A 71 -0.92 -1.18 13.72
CA GLY A 71 0.34 -1.09 14.47
C GLY A 71 1.59 -1.34 13.62
N MET A 72 1.50 -1.21 12.29
CA MET A 72 2.68 -1.15 11.42
C MET A 72 3.32 0.25 11.50
N ASN A 73 4.65 0.29 11.47
CA ASN A 73 5.44 1.51 11.32
C ASN A 73 5.61 1.84 9.84
N VAL A 74 5.05 2.95 9.38
CA VAL A 74 5.02 3.35 7.97
C VAL A 74 6.05 4.45 7.71
N LEU A 75 6.90 4.22 6.71
CA LEU A 75 7.92 5.16 6.24
C LEU A 75 7.51 5.68 4.86
N LEU A 76 7.28 6.98 4.75
CA LEU A 76 6.91 7.64 3.49
C LEU A 76 8.16 8.11 2.76
N LEU A 77 8.36 7.63 1.54
CA LEU A 77 9.48 8.01 0.68
C LEU A 77 9.13 9.22 -0.22
N GLY A 78 7.85 9.53 -0.38
CA GLY A 78 7.37 10.50 -1.34
C GLY A 78 7.52 10.01 -2.80
N PRO A 79 7.61 10.93 -3.77
CA PRO A 79 7.80 10.58 -5.17
C PRO A 79 9.18 9.96 -5.43
N VAL A 80 9.20 8.66 -5.75
CA VAL A 80 10.44 7.91 -6.05
C VAL A 80 10.19 6.84 -7.13
N PRO A 81 11.20 6.47 -7.94
CA PRO A 81 11.08 5.36 -8.87
C PRO A 81 10.79 4.04 -8.16
N THR A 82 10.00 3.16 -8.79
CA THR A 82 9.68 1.82 -8.24
C THR A 82 10.91 1.01 -7.82
N PRO A 83 12.04 1.00 -8.57
CA PRO A 83 13.26 0.31 -8.12
C PRO A 83 13.82 0.82 -6.79
N ALA A 84 13.66 2.12 -6.49
CA ALA A 84 14.11 2.69 -5.21
C ALA A 84 13.28 2.16 -4.04
N VAL A 85 11.96 1.98 -4.23
CA VAL A 85 11.10 1.33 -3.23
C VAL A 85 11.58 -0.09 -2.94
N GLY A 86 11.91 -0.86 -3.98
CA GLY A 86 12.43 -2.22 -3.84
C GLY A 86 13.75 -2.27 -3.07
N LEU A 87 14.68 -1.36 -3.35
CA LEU A 87 15.97 -1.27 -2.66
C LEU A 87 15.83 -0.87 -1.18
N LEU A 88 14.88 0.01 -0.86
CA LEU A 88 14.68 0.55 0.49
C LEU A 88 13.71 -0.29 1.34
N THR A 89 13.17 -1.39 0.79
CA THR A 89 12.28 -2.29 1.54
C THR A 89 13.11 -3.09 2.56
N PRO A 90 12.75 -3.04 3.86
CA PRO A 90 13.51 -3.67 4.94
C PRO A 90 13.30 -5.18 5.08
#